data_AF-A0A4V6KLB5-F1
#
_entry.id   AF-A0A4V6KLB5-F1
#
_cell.length_a   1.000
_cell.length_b   1.000
_cell.length_c   1.000
_cell.angle_alpha   90.00
_cell.angle_beta   90.00
_cell.angle_gamma   90.00
#
_symmetry.space_group_name_H-M   'P 1'
#
loop_
_entity.id
_entity.type
_entity.pdbx_description
1 polymer ?
#
loop_
_entity_poly.entity_id
_entity_poly.type
_entity_poly.pdbx_seq_one_letter_code
_entity_poly.pdbx_strand_id
1 'polypeptide(L)' 'MLSGELAVDPSNAGTTGLLDLVTRDWRKGLLEMAGLRSDILSPVKETGTPLGPVTDNAATLSGLRAGTPVIVGGR' A
#
# COMPACT_ATOMS: atom_id res chain seq x y z
N MET A 1 5.87 10.74 0.53
CA MET A 1 5.09 9.80 1.37
C MET A 1 5.67 9.81 2.78
N LEU A 2 4.84 9.68 3.82
CA LEU A 2 5.25 9.82 5.22
C LEU A 2 6.37 8.85 5.63
N SER A 3 6.21 7.55 5.31
CA SER A 3 7.19 6.50 5.64
C SER A 3 8.18 6.16 4.53
N GLY A 4 7.95 6.66 3.31
CA GLY A 4 8.74 6.26 2.14
C GLY A 4 8.44 4.85 1.61
N GLU A 5 7.59 4.08 2.30
CA GLU A 5 7.14 2.76 1.84
C GLU A 5 5.93 2.84 0.92
N LEU A 6 5.86 1.92 -0.04
CA LEU A 6 4.73 1.73 -0.95
C LEU A 6 3.96 0.48 -0.56
N ALA A 7 2.66 0.63 -0.36
CA ALA A 7 1.72 -0.46 -0.18
C ALA A 7 0.33 -0.01 -0.60
N VAL A 8 -0.58 -0.96 -0.83
CA VAL A 8 -2.02 -0.73 -0.96
C VAL A 8 -2.76 -1.60 0.04
N ASP A 9 -3.94 -1.16 0.48
CA ASP A 9 -4.81 -1.99 1.29
C ASP A 9 -5.85 -2.72 0.42
N PRO A 10 -6.37 -3.90 0.84
CA PRO A 10 -7.31 -4.67 0.04
C PRO A 10 -8.63 -3.95 -0.25
N SER A 11 -9.10 -3.06 0.64
CA SER A 11 -10.38 -2.37 0.46
C SER A 11 -10.31 -1.39 -0.72
N ASN A 12 -9.22 -0.62 -0.80
CA ASN A 12 -8.98 0.31 -1.91
C ASN A 12 -8.54 -0.45 -3.17
N ALA A 13 -7.61 -1.40 -3.06
CA ALA A 13 -7.10 -2.16 -4.20
C ALA A 13 -8.19 -3.05 -4.83
N GLY A 14 -9.16 -3.54 -4.06
CA GLY A 14 -10.31 -4.29 -4.58
C GLY A 14 -11.14 -3.53 -5.61
N THR A 15 -11.21 -2.20 -5.51
CA THR A 15 -11.97 -1.37 -6.47
C THR A 15 -11.37 -1.34 -7.88
N THR A 16 -10.10 -1.74 -8.02
CA THR A 16 -9.42 -1.83 -9.33
C THR A 16 -9.93 -3.00 -10.18
N GLY A 17 -10.57 -4.00 -9.57
CA GLY A 17 -10.94 -5.25 -10.22
C GLY A 17 -9.77 -6.18 -10.53
N LEU A 18 -8.55 -5.86 -10.07
CA LEU A 18 -7.32 -6.64 -10.32
C LEU A 18 -6.88 -7.50 -9.13
N LEU A 19 -7.59 -7.39 -8.01
CA LEU A 19 -7.31 -8.10 -6.76
C LEU A 19 -8.22 -9.32 -6.62
N ASP A 20 -7.67 -10.43 -6.16
CA ASP A 20 -8.42 -11.66 -5.90
C ASP A 20 -9.08 -11.59 -4.52
N LEU A 21 -10.41 -11.67 -4.47
CA LEU A 21 -11.19 -11.46 -3.25
C LEU A 21 -10.93 -12.48 -2.14
N VAL A 22 -10.45 -13.68 -2.49
CA VAL A 22 -10.21 -14.77 -1.52
C VAL A 22 -8.82 -14.62 -0.93
N THR A 23 -7.80 -14.48 -1.78
CA THR A 23 -6.40 -14.36 -1.35
C THR A 23 -6.06 -12.97 -0.83
N ARG A 24 -6.87 -11.97 -1.16
CA ARG A 24 -6.68 -10.55 -0.86
C ARG A 24 -5.38 -9.98 -1.43
N ASP A 25 -4.90 -10.58 -2.50
CA ASP A 25 -3.68 -10.19 -3.19
C ASP A 25 -3.92 -10.03 -4.69
N TRP A 26 -2.94 -9.46 -5.38
CA TRP A 26 -2.98 -9.24 -6.82
C TRP A 26 -3.21 -10.52 -7.62
N ARG A 27 -4.21 -10.50 -8.51
CA ARG A 27 -4.50 -11.62 -9.40
C ARG A 27 -3.62 -11.54 -10.64
N LYS A 28 -2.49 -12.24 -10.63
CA LYS A 28 -1.47 -12.23 -11.70
C LYS A 28 -2.05 -12.31 -13.12
N GLY A 29 -2.99 -13.24 -13.36
CA GLY A 29 -3.62 -13.39 -14.68
C GLY A 29 -4.38 -12.14 -15.15
N LEU A 30 -5.02 -11.39 -14.24
CA LEU A 30 -5.69 -10.13 -14.61
C LEU A 30 -4.68 -9.00 -14.87
N LEU A 31 -3.57 -8.98 -14.13
CA LEU A 31 -2.49 -8.03 -14.37
C LEU A 31 -1.83 -8.24 -15.73
N GLU A 32 -1.52 -9.49 -16.07
CA GLU A 32 -0.98 -9.86 -17.37
C GLU A 32 -1.95 -9.48 -18.50
N MET A 33 -3.25 -9.75 -18.34
CA MET A 33 -4.28 -9.33 -19.30
C MET A 33 -4.37 -7.81 -19.46
N ALA A 34 -4.15 -7.05 -18.39
CA ALA A 34 -4.11 -5.59 -18.43
C ALA A 34 -2.79 -5.02 -18.98
N GLY A 35 -1.81 -5.87 -19.32
CA GLY A 35 -0.47 -5.45 -19.73
C GLY A 35 0.37 -4.89 -18.57
N LEU A 36 -0.03 -5.16 -17.33
CA LEU A 36 0.65 -4.71 -16.12
C LEU A 36 1.57 -5.80 -15.59
N ARG A 37 2.78 -5.42 -15.21
CA ARG A 37 3.67 -6.34 -14.52
C ARG A 37 3.28 -6.45 -13.05
N SER A 38 3.06 -7.68 -12.59
CA SER A 38 2.68 -7.95 -11.20
C SER A 38 3.76 -7.61 -10.18
N ASP A 39 5.01 -7.47 -10.60
CA ASP A 39 6.14 -7.10 -9.74
C ASP A 39 6.37 -5.58 -9.63
N ILE A 40 5.62 -4.78 -10.40
CA ILE A 40 5.66 -3.31 -10.32
C ILE A 40 4.59 -2.77 -9.36
N LEU A 41 3.52 -3.52 -9.14
CA LEU A 41 2.46 -3.06 -8.24
C LEU A 41 2.93 -3.13 -6.78
N SER A 42 2.55 -2.09 -6.02
CA SER A 42 2.82 -2.03 -4.60
C SER A 42 2.25 -3.27 -3.88
N PRO A 43 2.97 -3.86 -2.92
CA PRO A 43 2.49 -5.00 -2.17
C PRO A 43 1.18 -4.67 -1.44
N VAL A 44 0.28 -5.65 -1.35
CA VAL A 44 -0.95 -5.52 -0.56
C VAL A 44 -0.61 -5.74 0.92
N LYS A 45 -0.99 -4.79 1.80
CA LYS A 45 -0.86 -4.90 3.26
C LYS A 45 -2.23 -4.68 3.90
N GLU A 46 -2.56 -5.42 4.95
CA GLU A 46 -3.87 -5.30 5.60
C GLU A 46 -4.04 -3.96 6.33
N THR A 47 -5.27 -3.43 6.34
CA THR A 47 -5.63 -2.21 7.08
C THR A 47 -5.30 -2.35 8.57
N GLY A 48 -4.79 -1.28 9.17
CA GLY A 48 -4.45 -1.28 10.60
C GLY A 48 -3.10 -1.91 10.92
N THR A 49 -2.38 -2.46 9.92
CA THR A 49 -1.02 -2.97 10.13
C THR A 49 0.03 -1.84 10.01
N PRO A 50 1.19 -1.95 10.68
CA PRO A 50 2.26 -0.99 10.52
C PRO A 50 2.77 -0.95 9.07
N LEU A 51 2.76 0.24 8.46
CA LEU A 51 3.39 0.47 7.17
C LEU A 51 4.86 0.82 7.36
N GLY A 52 5.20 1.71 8.29
CA GLY A 52 6.57 2.13 8.58
C GLY A 52 6.59 3.41 9.42
N PRO A 53 7.76 3.90 9.86
CA PRO A 53 7.85 5.14 10.63
C PRO A 53 7.82 6.39 9.72
N VAL A 54 7.37 7.53 10.23
CA VAL A 54 7.58 8.83 9.57
C VAL A 54 9.08 9.10 9.42
N THR A 55 9.51 9.37 8.18
CA THR A 55 10.91 9.71 7.84
C THR A 55 11.30 11.11 8.31
N ASP A 56 12.59 11.38 8.46
CA ASP A 56 13.08 12.72 8.85
C ASP A 56 12.64 13.81 7.86
N ASN A 57 12.74 13.53 6.55
CA ASN A 57 12.29 14.45 5.51
C ASN A 57 10.77 14.72 5.61
N ALA A 58 9.97 13.69 5.86
CA ALA A 58 8.53 13.85 6.04
C ALA A 58 8.18 14.59 7.34
N ALA A 59 8.95 14.40 8.41
CA ALA A 59 8.78 15.12 9.67
C ALA A 59 8.98 16.64 9.47
N THR A 60 10.04 17.04 8.74
CA THR A 60 10.29 18.45 8.40
C THR A 60 9.14 19.10 7.64
N LEU A 61 8.49 18.36 6.74
CA LEU A 61 7.42 18.89 5.89
C LEU A 61 6.02 18.84 6.54
N SER A 62 5.76 17.85 7.39
CA SER A 62 4.42 17.62 7.98
C SER A 62 4.26 18.16 9.39
N GLY A 63 5.35 18.46 10.10
CA GLY A 63 5.34 18.80 11.52
C GLY A 63 5.12 17.62 12.46
N LEU A 64 4.96 16.40 11.94
CA LEU A 64 4.93 15.18 12.74
C LEU A 64 6.33 14.86 13.27
N ARG A 65 6.39 14.18 14.43
CA ARG A 65 7.65 13.69 14.97
C ARG A 65 8.21 12.56 14.09
N ALA A 66 9.49 12.64 13.73
CA ALA A 66 10.19 11.53 13.08
C ALA A 66 10.09 10.25 13.93
N GLY A 67 9.90 9.10 13.28
CA GLY A 67 9.66 7.83 13.98
C GLY A 67 8.21 7.57 14.39
N THR A 68 7.29 8.53 14.22
CA THR A 68 5.85 8.30 14.48
C THR A 68 5.35 7.13 13.62
N PRO A 69 4.63 6.15 14.17
CA PRO A 69 4.11 5.03 13.37
C PRO A 69 3.13 5.50 12.29
N VAL A 70 3.37 5.09 11.05
CA VAL A 70 2.43 5.18 9.93
C VAL A 70 1.75 3.83 9.79
N ILE A 71 0.42 3.84 9.79
CA ILE A 71 -0.42 2.65 9.72
C ILE A 71 -1.06 2.57 8.33
N VAL A 72 -1.20 1.37 7.80
CA VAL A 72 -1.91 1.12 6.54
C VAL A 72 -3.37 1.55 6.69
N GLY A 73 -3.81 2.47 5.83
CA GLY A 73 -5.18 2.95 5.78
C GLY A 73 -6.15 1.92 5.21
N GLY A 74 -7.41 2.32 5.07
CA GLY A 74 -8.45 1.50 4.45
C GLY A 74 -9.80 2.18 4.55
N ARG A 75 -10.80 1.61 3.89
CA ARG A 75 -12.19 2.04 3.92
C ARG A 75 -13.09 0.96 4.53
#